data_AF-A0A7S1N3N8-F1
#
_entry.id   AF-A0A7S1N3N8-F1
#
_cell.length_a   1.000
_cell.length_b   1.000
_cell.length_c   1.000
_cell.angle_alpha   90.00
_cell.angle_beta   90.00
_cell.angle_gamma   90.00
#
_symmetry.space_group_name_H-M   'P 1'
#
loop_
_entity.id
_entity.type
_entity.pdbx_description
1 polymer ?
#
loop_
_entity_poly.entity_id
_entity_poly.type
_entity_poly.pdbx_seq_one_letter_code
_entity_poly.pdbx_strand_id
1 'polypeptide(L)'
;KKDVNAWLPDKTEQVVFCKLIDDQLIDYVNYLKSEDVQKVLNPKRTPFDREKPNMNIAFRSIMILRKICNHPNLIQYTAEDDAANSAELVDNIERLGRLTCSGKMKVLEKLLQQWKAQERKVLVFSQTRVMLDIIERFVQLEGYTYLRMDGNTAIKNRIHMVDTFNSD
;
A
#
# COMPACT_ATOMS: atom_id res chain seq x y z
N LYS A 1 21.53 -16.03 10.90
CA LYS A 1 20.47 -16.24 11.92
C LYS A 1 20.17 -17.73 12.18
N LYS A 2 20.49 -18.66 11.26
CA LYS A 2 20.42 -20.11 11.55
C LYS A 2 21.53 -20.61 12.48
N ASP A 3 22.65 -19.90 12.58
CA ASP A 3 23.85 -20.42 13.27
C ASP A 3 23.84 -20.26 14.80
N VAL A 4 22.78 -19.70 15.41
CA VAL A 4 22.79 -19.35 16.85
C VAL A 4 21.58 -19.90 17.64
N ASN A 5 20.45 -20.22 17.00
CA ASN A 5 19.26 -20.67 17.73
C ASN A 5 18.55 -21.83 17.00
N ALA A 6 18.85 -23.06 17.44
CA ALA A 6 18.26 -24.31 16.91
C ALA A 6 16.74 -24.46 17.17
N TRP A 7 16.14 -23.56 17.95
CA TRP A 7 14.74 -23.64 18.41
C TRP A 7 13.78 -22.66 17.70
N LEU A 8 14.28 -21.84 16.78
CA LEU A 8 13.41 -20.96 16.00
C LEU A 8 12.72 -21.77 14.90
N PRO A 9 11.38 -21.72 14.78
CA PRO A 9 10.68 -22.36 13.68
C PRO A 9 11.15 -21.78 12.35
N ASP A 10 11.14 -22.61 11.30
CA ASP A 10 11.56 -22.18 9.97
C ASP A 10 10.63 -21.05 9.46
N LYS A 11 11.24 -19.99 8.94
CA LYS A 11 10.51 -18.91 8.26
C LYS A 11 9.94 -19.45 6.95
N THR A 12 8.62 -19.47 6.84
CA THR A 12 7.93 -19.70 5.56
C THR A 12 7.69 -18.38 4.84
N GLU A 13 8.00 -18.33 3.54
CA GLU A 13 7.74 -17.16 2.70
C GLU A 13 6.81 -17.57 1.55
N GLN A 14 5.70 -16.83 1.40
CA GLN A 14 4.70 -17.10 0.39
C GLN A 14 4.41 -15.81 -0.38
N VAL A 15 4.34 -15.91 -1.71
CA VAL A 15 4.00 -14.80 -2.60
C VAL A 15 2.56 -14.99 -3.08
N VAL A 16 1.69 -14.06 -2.69
CA VAL A 16 0.28 -14.07 -3.11
C VAL A 16 0.10 -13.08 -4.25
N PHE A 17 -0.27 -13.58 -5.43
CA PHE A 17 -0.56 -12.74 -6.58
C PHE A 17 -2.01 -12.22 -6.52
N CYS A 18 -2.15 -10.92 -6.26
CA CYS A 18 -3.45 -10.26 -6.24
C CYS A 18 -3.79 -9.71 -7.64
N LYS A 19 -4.91 -10.15 -8.22
CA LYS A 19 -5.42 -9.57 -9.47
C LYS A 19 -5.97 -8.17 -9.22
N LEU A 20 -5.80 -7.26 -10.18
CA LEU A 20 -6.48 -5.97 -10.17
C LEU A 20 -7.99 -6.19 -10.32
N ILE A 21 -8.79 -5.41 -9.60
CA ILE A 21 -10.24 -5.34 -9.85
C ILE A 21 -10.53 -4.45 -11.06
N ASP A 22 -11.76 -4.47 -11.57
CA ASP A 22 -12.13 -3.76 -12.81
C ASP A 22 -11.80 -2.26 -12.76
N ASP A 23 -12.19 -1.55 -11.71
CA ASP A 23 -11.86 -0.12 -11.52
C ASP A 23 -10.33 0.12 -11.60
N GLN A 24 -9.53 -0.70 -10.88
CA GLN A 24 -8.08 -0.58 -10.90
C GLN A 24 -7.50 -0.88 -12.30
N LEU A 25 -8.05 -1.88 -13.00
CA LEU A 25 -7.58 -2.27 -14.33
C LEU A 25 -7.88 -1.16 -15.35
N ILE A 26 -9.07 -0.56 -15.29
CA ILE A 26 -9.47 0.57 -16.12
C ILE A 26 -8.51 1.74 -15.89
N ASP A 27 -8.31 2.15 -14.64
CA ASP A 27 -7.40 3.24 -14.28
C ASP A 27 -5.96 2.95 -14.73
N TYR A 28 -5.50 1.71 -14.53
CA TYR A 28 -4.15 1.29 -14.90
C TYR A 28 -3.94 1.38 -16.42
N VAL A 29 -4.85 0.82 -17.21
CA VAL A 29 -4.77 0.83 -18.68
C VAL A 29 -4.90 2.25 -19.23
N ASN A 30 -5.80 3.07 -18.67
CA ASN A 30 -5.94 4.46 -19.07
C ASN A 30 -4.67 5.26 -18.77
N TYR A 31 -4.08 5.07 -17.59
CA TYR A 31 -2.84 5.74 -17.24
C TYR A 31 -1.66 5.29 -18.12
N LEU A 32 -1.58 4.01 -18.50
CA LEU A 32 -0.57 3.54 -19.46
C LEU A 32 -0.67 4.21 -20.83
N LYS A 33 -1.86 4.62 -21.26
CA LYS A 33 -2.10 5.34 -22.52
C LYS A 33 -1.82 6.83 -22.43
N SER A 34 -1.57 7.37 -21.22
CA SER A 34 -1.28 8.79 -21.04
C SER A 34 -0.03 9.23 -21.81
N GLU A 35 0.01 10.49 -22.23
CA GLU A 35 1.13 11.04 -22.99
C GLU A 35 2.46 10.88 -22.23
N ASP A 36 2.44 11.08 -20.91
CA ASP A 36 3.59 10.88 -20.04
C ASP A 36 4.18 9.47 -20.15
N VAL A 37 3.33 8.45 -19.99
CA VAL A 37 3.77 7.05 -20.05
C VAL A 37 4.19 6.70 -21.46
N GLN A 38 3.47 7.17 -22.48
CA GLN A 38 3.82 6.91 -23.88
C GLN A 38 5.17 7.56 -24.26
N LYS A 39 5.50 8.74 -23.75
CA LYS A 39 6.82 9.37 -23.93
C LYS A 39 7.94 8.54 -23.30
N VAL A 40 7.67 7.88 -22.17
CA VAL A 40 8.64 7.02 -21.48
C VAL A 40 8.81 5.68 -22.20
N LEU A 41 7.72 5.05 -22.63
CA LEU A 41 7.74 3.73 -23.30
C LEU A 41 8.24 3.81 -24.75
N ASN A 42 7.86 4.87 -25.46
CA ASN A 42 8.18 5.09 -26.87
C ASN A 42 8.95 6.41 -27.04
N PRO A 43 10.21 6.48 -26.56
CA PRO A 43 10.99 7.70 -26.67
C PRO A 43 11.24 8.00 -28.16
N LYS A 44 10.62 9.07 -28.68
CA LYS A 44 10.91 9.59 -30.02
C LYS A 44 12.33 10.17 -29.99
N ARG A 45 13.31 9.35 -30.37
CA ARG A 45 14.71 9.76 -30.48
C ARG A 45 15.09 9.89 -31.93
N THR A 46 15.61 11.04 -32.30
CA THR A 46 16.47 11.16 -33.46
C THR A 46 17.90 10.73 -33.08
N PRO A 47 18.73 10.31 -34.04
CA PRO A 47 20.14 9.98 -33.78
C PRO A 47 20.96 11.13 -33.16
N PHE A 48 20.45 12.37 -33.19
CA PHE A 48 21.09 13.57 -32.65
C PHE A 48 20.61 13.95 -31.24
N ASP A 49 19.55 13.31 -30.72
CA ASP A 49 19.03 13.61 -29.39
C ASP A 49 19.96 13.02 -28.31
N ARG A 50 20.75 13.90 -27.68
CA ARG A 50 21.63 13.57 -26.56
C ARG A 50 20.88 13.46 -25.21
N GLU A 51 19.61 13.86 -25.14
CA GLU A 51 18.85 13.85 -23.90
C GLU A 51 18.42 12.43 -23.50
N LYS A 52 18.78 12.06 -22.27
CA LYS A 52 18.31 10.83 -21.63
C LYS A 52 16.78 10.88 -21.48
N PRO A 53 16.09 9.73 -21.41
CA PRO A 53 14.64 9.72 -21.18
C PRO A 53 14.35 10.54 -19.92
N ASN A 54 13.28 11.34 -19.92
CA ASN A 54 12.96 12.19 -18.78
C ASN A 54 12.63 11.31 -17.57
N MET A 55 13.67 11.04 -16.77
CA MET A 55 13.66 10.09 -15.67
C MET A 55 12.63 10.50 -14.61
N ASN A 56 12.37 11.80 -14.47
CA ASN A 56 11.36 12.32 -13.55
C ASN A 56 9.94 11.88 -13.97
N ILE A 57 9.64 11.87 -15.28
CA ILE A 57 8.35 11.36 -15.78
C ILE A 57 8.25 9.86 -15.51
N ALA A 58 9.30 9.10 -15.79
CA ALA A 58 9.32 7.65 -15.53
C ALA A 58 9.07 7.34 -14.05
N PHE A 59 9.76 8.02 -13.13
CA PHE A 59 9.54 7.84 -11.68
C PHE A 59 8.12 8.23 -11.27
N ARG A 60 7.61 9.37 -11.74
CA ARG A 60 6.22 9.79 -11.46
C ARG A 60 5.21 8.76 -11.96
N SER A 61 5.41 8.23 -13.17
CA SER A 61 4.55 7.20 -13.74
C SER A 61 4.57 5.90 -12.95
N ILE A 62 5.76 5.43 -12.55
CA ILE A 62 5.88 4.27 -11.67
C ILE A 62 5.14 4.51 -10.36
N MET A 63 5.28 5.70 -9.76
CA MET A 63 4.60 6.04 -8.51
C MET A 63 3.07 6.00 -8.64
N ILE A 64 2.51 6.54 -9.74
CA ILE A 64 1.06 6.50 -9.99
C ILE A 64 0.58 5.07 -10.25
N LEU A 65 1.28 4.30 -11.09
CA LEU A 65 0.95 2.88 -11.32
C LEU A 65 0.96 2.07 -10.01
N ARG A 66 1.92 2.34 -9.12
CA ARG A 66 1.97 1.70 -7.79
C ARG A 66 0.80 2.11 -6.90
N LYS A 67 0.35 3.37 -6.95
CA LYS A 67 -0.85 3.86 -6.25
C LYS A 67 -2.09 3.11 -6.72
N ILE A 68 -2.31 3.05 -8.04
CA ILE A 68 -3.44 2.32 -8.65
C ILE A 68 -3.46 0.87 -8.15
N CYS A 69 -2.31 0.17 -8.22
CA CYS A 69 -2.21 -1.23 -7.77
C CYS A 69 -2.47 -1.43 -6.26
N ASN A 70 -2.20 -0.44 -5.42
CA ASN A 70 -2.46 -0.52 -3.98
C ASN A 70 -3.93 -0.25 -3.67
N HIS A 71 -4.47 0.85 -4.19
CA HIS A 71 -5.88 1.21 -4.07
C HIS A 71 -6.22 2.33 -5.08
N PRO A 72 -7.32 2.21 -5.85
CA PRO A 72 -7.61 3.14 -6.96
C PRO A 72 -7.72 4.60 -6.49
N ASN A 73 -8.38 4.85 -5.34
CA ASN A 73 -8.52 6.21 -4.80
C ASN A 73 -7.21 6.90 -4.39
N LEU A 74 -6.07 6.19 -4.30
CA LEU A 74 -4.78 6.82 -3.96
C LEU A 74 -4.24 7.74 -5.06
N ILE A 75 -4.75 7.63 -6.30
CA ILE A 75 -4.34 8.51 -7.39
C ILE A 75 -4.84 9.95 -7.22
N GLN A 76 -5.85 10.16 -6.36
CA GLN A 76 -6.38 11.48 -6.05
C GLN A 76 -5.39 12.33 -5.22
N TYR A 77 -4.30 11.72 -4.74
CA TYR A 77 -3.26 12.39 -3.97
C TYR A 77 -2.02 12.60 -4.80
N THR A 78 -1.48 13.81 -4.75
CA THR A 78 -0.15 14.17 -5.19
C THR A 78 0.84 14.12 -4.02
N ALA A 79 2.13 14.35 -4.29
CA ALA A 79 3.13 14.44 -3.22
C ALA A 79 2.99 15.74 -2.39
N GLU A 80 2.19 16.69 -2.88
CA GLU A 80 1.95 18.01 -2.29
C GLU A 80 0.73 18.02 -1.36
N ASP A 81 -0.09 16.96 -1.39
CA ASP A 81 -1.25 16.83 -0.51
C ASP A 81 -0.81 16.40 0.89
N ASP A 82 -0.85 17.37 1.81
CA ASP A 82 -0.50 17.23 3.22
C ASP A 82 -1.30 16.13 3.93
N ALA A 83 -0.77 15.68 5.08
CA ALA A 83 -1.43 14.72 5.96
C ALA A 83 -2.87 15.13 6.36
N ALA A 84 -3.20 16.43 6.35
CA ALA A 84 -4.54 16.94 6.60
C ALA A 84 -5.57 16.40 5.59
N ASN A 85 -5.16 16.21 4.34
CA ASN A 85 -6.04 15.68 3.31
C ASN A 85 -6.28 14.18 3.55
N SER A 86 -5.34 13.41 4.12
CA SER A 86 -5.47 11.93 4.20
C SER A 86 -6.71 11.44 4.97
N ALA A 87 -7.11 12.13 6.04
CA ALA A 87 -8.29 11.77 6.81
C ALA A 87 -9.58 11.96 6.01
N GLU A 88 -9.69 13.09 5.28
CA GLU A 88 -10.84 13.37 4.40
C GLU A 88 -10.96 12.34 3.27
N LEU A 89 -9.84 11.90 2.69
CA LEU A 89 -9.86 10.83 1.70
C LEU A 89 -10.40 9.54 2.30
N VAL A 90 -9.89 9.13 3.47
CA VAL A 90 -10.29 7.86 4.08
C VAL A 90 -11.77 7.89 4.45
N ASP A 91 -12.25 9.01 5.01
CA ASP A 91 -13.68 9.23 5.26
C ASP A 91 -14.52 9.14 3.97
N ASN A 92 -14.05 9.79 2.88
CA ASN A 92 -14.72 9.69 1.58
C ASN A 92 -14.70 8.27 1.01
N ILE A 93 -13.59 7.55 1.10
CA ILE A 93 -13.47 6.15 0.66
C ILE A 93 -14.45 5.28 1.46
N GLU A 94 -14.50 5.44 2.78
CA GLU A 94 -15.41 4.71 3.65
C GLU A 94 -16.87 5.00 3.32
N ARG A 95 -17.26 6.28 3.23
CA ARG A 95 -18.62 6.70 2.92
C ARG A 95 -19.10 6.14 1.58
N LEU A 96 -18.19 5.97 0.64
CA LEU A 96 -18.46 5.36 -0.66
C LEU A 96 -18.42 3.82 -0.66
N GLY A 97 -18.15 3.19 0.49
CA GLY A 97 -18.01 1.73 0.63
C GLY A 97 -16.78 1.17 -0.09
N ARG A 98 -15.75 1.99 -0.29
CA ARG A 98 -14.61 1.67 -1.17
C ARG A 98 -13.37 1.16 -0.45
N LEU A 99 -13.39 0.98 0.87
CA LEU A 99 -12.21 0.54 1.64
C LEU A 99 -11.63 -0.80 1.15
N THR A 100 -12.48 -1.70 0.65
CA THR A 100 -12.09 -3.00 0.09
C THR A 100 -12.05 -3.03 -1.45
N CYS A 101 -12.19 -1.87 -2.10
CA CYS A 101 -12.15 -1.74 -3.56
C CYS A 101 -10.72 -1.77 -4.12
N SER A 102 -9.91 -2.73 -3.69
CA SER A 102 -8.67 -3.09 -4.34
C SER A 102 -8.43 -4.59 -4.24
N GLY A 103 -7.75 -5.17 -5.23
CA GLY A 103 -7.45 -6.60 -5.23
C GLY A 103 -6.62 -7.03 -4.01
N LYS A 104 -5.74 -6.15 -3.52
CA LYS A 104 -4.96 -6.39 -2.31
C LYS A 104 -5.82 -6.33 -1.05
N MET A 105 -6.74 -5.39 -0.95
CA MET A 105 -7.64 -5.29 0.20
C MET A 105 -8.58 -6.49 0.29
N LYS A 106 -9.13 -6.97 -0.83
CA LYS A 106 -9.95 -8.19 -0.86
C LYS A 106 -9.19 -9.44 -0.41
N VAL A 107 -7.90 -9.53 -0.73
CA VAL A 107 -7.04 -10.64 -0.27
C VAL A 107 -6.72 -10.48 1.22
N LEU A 108 -6.36 -9.26 1.65
CA LEU A 108 -6.06 -8.95 3.05
C LEU A 108 -7.26 -9.27 3.96
N GLU A 109 -8.47 -8.86 3.56
CA GLU A 109 -9.72 -9.16 4.27
C GLU A 109 -9.87 -10.67 4.55
N LYS A 110 -9.75 -11.50 3.51
CA LYS A 110 -9.84 -12.96 3.65
C LYS A 110 -8.74 -13.54 4.53
N LEU A 111 -7.50 -13.05 4.39
CA LEU A 111 -6.38 -13.52 5.20
C LEU A 111 -6.57 -13.16 6.68
N LEU A 112 -7.02 -11.94 6.98
CA LEU A 112 -7.26 -11.50 8.36
C LEU A 112 -8.42 -12.26 9.00
N GLN A 113 -9.52 -12.50 8.27
CA GLN A 113 -10.63 -13.33 8.76
C GLN A 113 -10.14 -14.75 9.11
N GLN A 114 -9.37 -15.38 8.21
CA GLN A 114 -8.80 -16.70 8.44
C GLN A 114 -7.83 -16.73 9.63
N TRP A 115 -6.92 -15.75 9.72
CA TRP A 115 -5.91 -15.71 10.78
C TRP A 115 -6.48 -15.32 12.15
N LYS A 116 -7.56 -14.54 12.20
CA LYS A 116 -8.32 -14.28 13.42
C LYS A 116 -8.99 -15.55 13.94
N ALA A 117 -9.59 -16.36 13.06
CA ALA A 117 -10.14 -17.66 13.44
C ALA A 117 -9.07 -18.66 13.92
N GLN A 118 -7.81 -18.44 13.57
CA GLN A 118 -6.65 -19.21 14.03
C GLN A 118 -5.93 -18.57 15.24
N GLU A 119 -6.48 -17.47 15.79
CA GLU A 119 -5.90 -16.72 16.91
C GLU A 119 -4.44 -16.28 16.66
N ARG A 120 -4.12 -15.91 15.42
CA ARG A 120 -2.78 -15.49 15.03
C ARG A 120 -2.62 -13.97 15.08
N LYS A 121 -1.49 -13.52 15.62
CA LYS A 121 -1.04 -12.13 15.51
C LYS A 121 -0.47 -11.84 14.13
N VAL A 122 -0.80 -10.68 13.57
CA VAL A 122 -0.44 -10.28 12.21
C VAL A 122 0.26 -8.93 12.22
N LEU A 123 1.36 -8.81 11.49
CA LEU A 123 2.03 -7.55 11.21
C LEU A 123 1.81 -7.17 9.75
N VAL A 124 1.21 -6.01 9.51
CA VAL A 124 0.96 -5.48 8.17
C VAL A 124 1.90 -4.31 7.90
N PHE A 125 2.64 -4.40 6.80
CA PHE A 125 3.57 -3.36 6.37
C PHE A 125 3.09 -2.72 5.08
N SER A 126 3.20 -1.39 5.00
CA SER A 126 2.98 -0.62 3.78
C SER A 126 4.05 0.45 3.66
N GLN A 127 4.46 0.75 2.42
CA GLN A 127 5.41 1.83 2.17
C GLN A 127 4.81 3.22 2.40
N THR A 128 3.51 3.39 2.11
CA THR A 128 2.84 4.70 2.23
C THR A 128 1.91 4.73 3.43
N ARG A 129 1.90 5.88 4.10
CA ARG A 129 1.04 6.14 5.27
C ARG A 129 -0.44 6.20 4.92
N VAL A 130 -0.77 6.80 3.79
CA VAL A 130 -2.17 6.84 3.27
C VAL A 130 -2.77 5.45 3.11
N MET A 131 -1.97 4.46 2.71
CA MET A 131 -2.46 3.08 2.65
C MET A 131 -2.62 2.46 4.05
N LEU A 132 -1.78 2.84 5.02
CA LEU A 132 -2.00 2.46 6.42
C LEU A 132 -3.26 3.13 7.00
N ASP A 133 -3.58 4.36 6.61
CA ASP A 133 -4.83 5.03 7.01
C ASP A 133 -6.07 4.26 6.49
N ILE A 134 -6.04 3.81 5.22
CA ILE A 134 -7.10 2.95 4.65
C ILE A 134 -7.21 1.61 5.39
N ILE A 135 -6.07 0.95 5.65
CA ILE A 135 -6.05 -0.34 6.36
C ILE A 135 -6.54 -0.17 7.80
N GLU A 136 -6.09 0.88 8.50
CA GLU A 136 -6.52 1.21 9.86
C GLU A 136 -8.04 1.36 9.91
N ARG A 137 -8.62 2.11 8.97
CA ARG A 137 -10.07 2.30 8.96
C ARG A 137 -10.82 1.00 8.68
N PHE A 138 -10.32 0.18 7.76
CA PHE A 138 -10.87 -1.14 7.50
C PHE A 138 -10.84 -2.04 8.76
N VAL A 139 -9.70 -2.13 9.46
CA VAL A 139 -9.60 -3.00 10.65
C VAL A 139 -10.42 -2.49 11.84
N GLN A 140 -10.62 -1.17 11.95
CA GLN A 140 -11.53 -0.57 12.93
C GLN A 140 -12.97 -1.02 12.68
N LEU A 141 -13.46 -0.94 11.44
CA LEU A 141 -14.85 -1.31 11.09
C LEU A 141 -15.11 -2.81 11.30
N GLU A 142 -14.13 -3.64 10.99
CA GLU A 142 -14.22 -5.10 11.19
C GLU A 142 -13.98 -5.54 12.66
N GLY A 143 -13.74 -4.59 13.57
CA GLY A 143 -13.57 -4.87 15.00
C GLY A 143 -12.32 -5.69 15.32
N TYR A 144 -11.19 -5.42 14.66
CA TYR A 144 -9.89 -5.96 15.08
C TYR A 144 -9.23 -5.02 16.09
N THR A 145 -8.63 -5.59 17.13
CA THR A 145 -7.67 -4.87 17.98
C THR A 145 -6.38 -4.67 17.19
N TYR A 146 -5.84 -3.45 17.19
CA TYR A 146 -4.63 -3.14 16.43
C TYR A 146 -3.78 -2.08 17.11
N LEU A 147 -2.51 -2.02 16.72
CA LEU A 147 -1.57 -0.95 17.06
C LEU A 147 -0.96 -0.42 15.76
N ARG A 148 -0.76 0.90 15.68
CA ARG A 148 -0.21 1.55 14.49
C ARG A 148 1.09 2.28 14.81
N MET A 149 2.17 1.89 14.14
CA MET A 149 3.47 2.58 14.21
C MET A 149 3.84 3.13 12.83
N ASP A 150 4.08 4.44 12.74
CA ASP A 150 4.53 5.09 11.51
C ASP A 150 5.55 6.22 11.76
N GLY A 151 5.83 7.02 10.73
CA GLY A 151 6.80 8.13 10.79
C GLY A 151 6.46 9.23 11.81
N ASN A 152 5.17 9.44 12.15
CA ASN A 152 4.77 10.41 13.17
C ASN A 152 4.78 9.83 14.59
N THR A 153 4.93 8.52 14.74
CA THR A 153 5.03 7.90 16.07
C THR A 153 6.34 8.33 16.73
N ALA A 154 6.22 9.09 17.82
CA ALA A 154 7.36 9.52 18.63
C ALA A 154 8.21 8.33 19.06
N ILE A 155 9.54 8.46 18.96
CA ILE A 155 10.50 7.36 19.22
C ILE A 155 10.27 6.72 20.58
N LYS A 156 10.01 7.53 21.62
CA LYS A 156 9.76 7.07 22.99
C LYS A 156 8.56 6.11 23.09
N ASN A 157 7.54 6.31 22.26
CA ASN A 157 6.32 5.50 22.29
C ASN A 157 6.49 4.18 21.53
N ARG A 158 7.47 4.09 20.60
CA ARG A 158 7.63 2.90 19.75
C ARG A 158 7.95 1.65 20.56
N ILE A 159 8.82 1.77 21.56
CA ILE A 159 9.20 0.64 22.43
C ILE A 159 7.97 0.15 23.20
N HIS A 160 7.23 1.06 23.82
CA HIS A 160 6.01 0.72 24.55
C HIS A 160 4.98 0.01 23.68
N MET A 161 4.77 0.46 22.43
CA MET A 161 3.85 -0.21 21.50
C MET A 161 4.29 -1.64 21.15
N VAL A 162 5.60 -1.88 21.02
CA VAL A 162 6.14 -3.22 20.80
C VAL A 162 5.90 -4.10 22.02
N ASP A 163 6.13 -3.58 23.22
CA ASP A 163 5.90 -4.31 24.47
C ASP A 163 4.41 -4.67 24.64
N THR A 164 3.51 -3.71 24.37
CA THR A 164 2.07 -3.95 24.37
C THR A 164 1.68 -5.04 23.38
N PHE A 165 2.19 -5.00 22.13
CA PHE A 165 1.88 -6.02 21.12
C PHE A 165 2.39 -7.41 21.52
N ASN A 166 3.54 -7.49 22.20
CA ASN A 166 4.12 -8.76 22.64
C ASN A 166 3.46 -9.33 23.90
N SER A 167 2.78 -8.49 24.69
CA SER A 167 2.20 -8.86 26.00
C SER A 167 0.69 -9.14 25.96
N ASP A 168 -0.01 -8.67 24.92
CA ASP A 168 -1.40 -9.07 24.59
C ASP A 168 -1.49 -10.56 24.22
#